data_AF-A0A510Y1G9-F1
#
_entry.id   AF-A0A510Y1G9-F1
#
_cell.length_a   1.000
_cell.length_b   1.000
_cell.length_c   1.000
_cell.angle_alpha   90.00
_cell.angle_beta   90.00
_cell.angle_gamma   90.00
#
_symmetry.space_group_name_H-M   'P 1'
#
loop_
_entity.id
_entity.type
_entity.pdbx_description
1 polymer ?
#
loop_
_entity_poly.entity_id
_entity_poly.type
_entity_poly.pdbx_seq_one_letter_code
_entity_poly.pdbx_strand_id
1 'polypeptide(L)'
;MSMKTILPNKPLHERYYDGAFEVENFRESFETQVNKLISTLTPDKVPPDLQWRIYATDSLISAYVNQTGETPEGRHVNRLANWLLFESLADRHPDKVTREEFPIMTKRQLKTRYSRETADESIPETHTEQNYLGGKKQANYNKSE
;
A
#
# COMPACT_ATOMS: atom_id res chain seq x y z
N MET A 1 -42.67 -21.86 -10.62
CA MET A 1 -42.06 -20.60 -10.13
C MET A 1 -41.33 -20.91 -8.84
N SER A 2 -40.02 -21.15 -8.90
CA SER A 2 -39.23 -21.44 -7.70
C SER A 2 -38.92 -20.14 -6.98
N MET A 3 -39.52 -19.94 -5.80
CA MET A 3 -39.26 -18.78 -4.96
C MET A 3 -37.82 -18.86 -4.46
N LYS A 4 -37.00 -17.90 -4.89
CA LYS A 4 -35.65 -17.69 -4.36
C LYS A 4 -35.74 -17.63 -2.83
N THR A 5 -35.15 -18.61 -2.17
CA THR A 5 -34.97 -18.63 -0.72
C THR A 5 -34.25 -17.37 -0.29
N ILE A 6 -35.01 -16.46 0.33
CA ILE A 6 -34.48 -15.31 1.05
C ILE A 6 -33.81 -15.88 2.30
N LEU A 7 -32.48 -15.97 2.30
CA LEU A 7 -31.73 -16.31 3.51
C LEU A 7 -31.58 -15.05 4.38
N PRO A 8 -32.08 -15.06 5.63
CA PRO A 8 -31.97 -13.93 6.54
C PRO A 8 -30.60 -13.95 7.26
N ASN A 9 -30.13 -12.75 7.64
CA ASN A 9 -28.96 -12.49 8.49
C ASN A 9 -27.59 -12.95 7.96
N LYS A 10 -27.01 -12.16 7.05
CA LYS A 10 -25.55 -12.07 6.90
C LYS A 10 -25.12 -10.64 7.20
N PRO A 11 -24.10 -10.39 8.03
CA PRO A 11 -23.75 -9.02 8.41
C PRO A 11 -23.13 -8.29 7.20
N LEU A 12 -23.13 -6.95 7.21
CA LEU A 12 -22.77 -6.05 6.10
C LEU A 12 -21.48 -6.39 5.32
N HIS A 13 -20.61 -7.23 5.90
CA HIS A 13 -19.34 -7.66 5.33
C HIS A 13 -19.51 -8.76 4.26
N GLU A 14 -20.39 -9.75 4.40
CA GLU A 14 -20.40 -11.00 3.61
C GLU A 14 -20.81 -10.91 2.12
N ARG A 15 -20.83 -9.73 1.49
CA ARG A 15 -21.36 -9.56 0.12
C ARG A 15 -20.54 -8.67 -0.81
N TYR A 16 -19.42 -8.10 -0.36
CA TYR A 16 -18.84 -6.98 -1.10
C TYR A 16 -18.35 -7.35 -2.51
N TYR A 17 -18.03 -8.64 -2.76
CA TYR A 17 -17.58 -9.11 -4.08
C TYR A 17 -17.91 -10.57 -4.44
N ASP A 18 -18.91 -11.22 -3.85
CA ASP A 18 -19.19 -12.67 -4.08
C ASP A 18 -19.37 -13.04 -5.57
N GLY A 19 -18.28 -13.40 -6.26
CA GLY A 19 -18.21 -13.83 -7.67
C GLY A 19 -18.76 -12.86 -8.73
N ALA A 20 -18.85 -11.56 -8.44
CA ALA A 20 -19.66 -10.62 -9.24
C ALA A 20 -18.93 -9.87 -10.38
N PHE A 21 -17.70 -10.25 -10.75
CA PHE A 21 -17.02 -9.58 -11.86
C PHE A 21 -17.70 -9.93 -13.19
N GLU A 22 -17.82 -8.94 -14.08
CA GLU A 22 -18.39 -9.13 -15.41
C GLU A 22 -17.52 -10.11 -16.22
N VAL A 23 -18.16 -11.12 -16.83
CA VAL A 23 -17.49 -12.26 -17.48
C VAL A 23 -16.65 -11.85 -18.68
N GLU A 24 -17.00 -10.74 -19.34
CA GLU A 24 -16.34 -10.30 -20.56
C GLU A 24 -14.99 -9.62 -20.30
N ASN A 25 -14.77 -8.99 -19.14
CA ASN A 25 -13.51 -8.31 -18.85
C ASN A 25 -13.16 -8.23 -17.35
N PHE A 26 -12.71 -9.37 -16.81
CA PHE A 26 -12.37 -9.50 -15.38
C PHE A 26 -11.31 -8.50 -14.90
N ARG A 27 -10.29 -8.21 -15.72
CA ARG A 27 -9.17 -7.34 -15.33
C ARG A 27 -9.62 -5.90 -15.16
N GLU A 28 -10.38 -5.37 -16.12
CA GLU A 28 -10.91 -4.00 -16.06
C GLU A 28 -11.96 -3.85 -14.96
N SER A 29 -12.81 -4.86 -14.78
CA SER A 29 -13.79 -4.88 -13.68
C SER A 29 -13.06 -4.83 -12.33
N PHE A 30 -12.01 -5.63 -12.16
CA PHE A 30 -11.18 -5.62 -10.95
C PHE A 30 -10.51 -4.26 -10.73
N GLU A 31 -9.87 -3.68 -11.74
CA GLU A 31 -9.27 -2.34 -11.64
C GLU A 31 -10.30 -1.28 -11.20
N THR A 32 -11.50 -1.33 -11.77
CA THR A 32 -12.60 -0.41 -11.45
C THR A 32 -13.01 -0.53 -9.98
N GLN A 33 -13.10 -1.76 -9.46
CA GLN A 33 -13.42 -2.00 -8.06
C GLN A 33 -12.28 -1.58 -7.11
N VAL A 34 -11.02 -1.81 -7.50
CA VAL A 34 -9.85 -1.30 -6.76
C VAL A 34 -9.88 0.23 -6.67
N ASN A 35 -10.15 0.91 -7.79
CA ASN A 35 -10.26 2.36 -7.82
C ASN A 35 -11.39 2.86 -6.88
N LYS A 36 -12.52 2.16 -6.86
CA LYS A 36 -13.66 2.48 -5.99
C LYS A 36 -13.35 2.26 -4.51
N LEU A 37 -12.69 1.16 -4.14
CA LEU A 37 -12.27 0.92 -2.75
C LEU A 37 -11.29 2.00 -2.28
N ILE A 38 -10.27 2.30 -3.08
CA ILE A 38 -9.25 3.29 -2.70
C ILE A 38 -9.84 4.70 -2.58
N SER A 39 -10.84 5.04 -3.39
CA SER A 39 -11.54 6.33 -3.31
C SER A 39 -12.57 6.41 -2.19
N THR A 40 -12.85 5.29 -1.50
CA THR A 40 -13.77 5.27 -0.36
C THR A 40 -13.12 5.97 0.81
N LEU A 41 -13.75 7.05 1.28
CA LEU A 41 -13.33 7.86 2.41
C LEU A 41 -14.46 7.97 3.43
N THR A 42 -14.09 8.09 4.70
CA THR A 42 -14.99 8.48 5.79
C THR A 42 -15.39 9.95 5.65
N PRO A 43 -16.40 10.44 6.40
CA PRO A 43 -16.79 11.86 6.39
C PRO A 43 -15.62 12.82 6.65
N ASP A 44 -14.63 12.37 7.43
CA ASP A 44 -13.43 13.14 7.76
C ASP A 44 -12.36 13.14 6.66
N LYS A 45 -12.67 12.59 5.47
CA LYS A 45 -11.76 12.46 4.32
C LYS A 45 -10.54 11.58 4.60
N VAL A 46 -10.68 10.62 5.51
CA VAL A 46 -9.65 9.62 5.85
C VAL A 46 -10.13 8.25 5.33
N PRO A 47 -9.23 7.32 4.98
CA PRO A 47 -9.65 5.96 4.70
C PRO A 47 -10.41 5.31 5.88
N PRO A 48 -11.31 4.36 5.62
CA PRO A 48 -12.02 3.60 6.66
C PRO A 48 -11.07 2.86 7.60
N ASP A 49 -11.57 2.37 8.72
CA ASP A 49 -10.78 1.60 9.70
C ASP A 49 -10.01 0.42 9.08
N LEU A 50 -8.81 0.14 9.61
CA LEU A 50 -7.90 -0.87 9.09
C LEU A 50 -8.58 -2.25 8.97
N GLN A 51 -9.38 -2.66 9.96
CA GLN A 51 -10.05 -3.97 9.92
C GLN A 51 -11.03 -4.05 8.75
N TRP A 52 -11.75 -2.97 8.49
CA TRP A 52 -12.66 -2.88 7.35
C TRP A 52 -11.90 -2.94 6.02
N ARG A 53 -10.76 -2.24 5.91
CA ARG A 53 -9.94 -2.25 4.68
C ARG A 53 -9.34 -3.62 4.41
N ILE A 54 -8.85 -4.32 5.44
CA ILE A 54 -8.34 -5.70 5.33
C ILE A 54 -9.45 -6.59 4.78
N TYR A 55 -10.64 -6.53 5.38
CA TYR A 55 -11.79 -7.31 4.97
C TYR A 55 -12.20 -7.05 3.51
N ALA A 56 -12.32 -5.77 3.13
CA ALA A 56 -12.72 -5.38 1.77
C ALA A 56 -11.69 -5.82 0.72
N THR A 57 -10.41 -5.69 1.04
CA THR A 57 -9.30 -6.15 0.19
C THR A 57 -9.30 -7.66 0.01
N ASP A 58 -9.43 -8.41 1.11
CA ASP A 58 -9.46 -9.87 1.11
C ASP A 58 -10.66 -10.41 0.31
N SER A 59 -11.84 -9.80 0.51
CA SER A 59 -13.06 -10.15 -0.23
C SER A 59 -12.89 -9.91 -1.73
N LEU A 60 -12.29 -8.77 -2.12
CA LEU A 60 -12.07 -8.42 -3.53
C LEU A 60 -11.08 -9.39 -4.20
N ILE A 61 -9.97 -9.70 -3.55
CA ILE A 61 -8.95 -10.63 -4.08
C ILE A 61 -9.51 -12.05 -4.14
N SER A 62 -10.14 -12.52 -3.06
CA SER A 62 -10.74 -13.86 -2.99
C SER A 62 -11.81 -14.04 -4.07
N ALA A 63 -12.65 -13.04 -4.30
CA ALA A 63 -13.62 -13.06 -5.39
C ALA A 63 -12.97 -13.21 -6.77
N TYR A 64 -11.88 -12.48 -7.02
CA TYR A 64 -11.18 -12.53 -8.30
C TYR A 64 -10.57 -13.91 -8.53
N VAL A 65 -9.90 -14.46 -7.50
CA VAL A 65 -9.28 -15.79 -7.54
C VAL A 65 -10.35 -16.88 -7.69
N ASN A 66 -11.46 -16.79 -6.96
CA ASN A 66 -12.55 -17.78 -7.04
C ASN A 66 -13.19 -17.82 -8.43
N GLN A 67 -13.26 -16.68 -9.13
CA GLN A 67 -13.91 -16.58 -10.43
C GLN A 67 -12.95 -16.91 -11.60
N THR A 68 -11.69 -16.49 -11.50
CA THR A 68 -10.71 -16.64 -12.60
C THR A 68 -9.75 -17.82 -12.41
N GLY A 69 -9.54 -18.27 -11.17
CA GLY A 69 -8.48 -19.21 -10.81
C GLY A 69 -7.07 -18.61 -10.83
N GLU A 70 -6.92 -17.32 -11.16
CA GLU A 70 -5.65 -16.62 -11.31
C GLU A 70 -5.45 -15.56 -10.21
N THR A 71 -4.18 -15.21 -9.96
CA THR A 71 -3.84 -14.09 -9.09
C THR A 71 -4.05 -12.76 -9.81
N PRO A 72 -4.64 -11.72 -9.15
CA PRO A 72 -4.76 -10.40 -9.73
C PRO A 72 -3.41 -9.78 -10.09
N GLU A 73 -3.40 -8.80 -11.00
CA GLU A 73 -2.18 -8.11 -11.40
C GLU A 73 -1.48 -7.44 -10.20
N GLY A 74 -0.18 -7.67 -10.07
CA GLY A 74 0.61 -7.17 -8.94
C GLY A 74 0.58 -5.66 -8.76
N ARG A 75 0.35 -4.89 -9.83
CA ARG A 75 0.12 -3.43 -9.75
C ARG A 75 -1.07 -3.09 -8.87
N HIS A 76 -2.19 -3.80 -9.01
CA HIS A 76 -3.40 -3.55 -8.22
C HIS A 76 -3.23 -4.02 -6.78
N VAL A 77 -2.58 -5.17 -6.56
CA VAL A 77 -2.26 -5.68 -5.22
C VAL A 77 -1.38 -4.68 -4.45
N ASN A 78 -0.36 -4.11 -5.10
CA ASN A 78 0.48 -3.07 -4.51
C ASN A 78 -0.32 -1.81 -4.12
N ARG A 79 -1.31 -1.42 -4.92
CA ARG A 79 -2.18 -0.27 -4.60
C ARG A 79 -3.05 -0.56 -3.38
N LEU A 80 -3.62 -1.76 -3.28
CA LEU A 80 -4.39 -2.19 -2.11
C LEU A 80 -3.49 -2.26 -0.85
N ALA A 81 -2.28 -2.79 -0.97
CA ALA A 81 -1.31 -2.82 0.13
C ALA A 81 -0.95 -1.41 0.64
N ASN A 82 -0.71 -0.45 -0.26
CA ASN A 82 -0.48 0.94 0.13
C ASN A 82 -1.70 1.56 0.84
N TRP A 83 -2.90 1.19 0.42
CA TRP A 83 -4.15 1.65 1.05
C TRP A 83 -4.35 1.03 2.45
N LEU A 84 -3.96 -0.24 2.64
CA LEU A 84 -3.92 -0.87 3.97
C LEU A 84 -2.93 -0.17 4.91
N LEU A 85 -1.77 0.21 4.40
CA LEU A 85 -0.69 0.86 5.16
C LEU A 85 -0.80 2.39 5.20
N PHE A 86 -1.99 2.94 4.92
CA PHE A 86 -2.15 4.38 4.75
C PHE A 86 -1.63 5.19 5.95
N GLU A 87 -1.98 4.82 7.17
CA GLU A 87 -1.58 5.55 8.40
C GLU A 87 -0.07 5.53 8.56
N SER A 88 0.55 4.35 8.38
CA SER A 88 1.99 4.20 8.45
C SER A 88 2.69 5.01 7.36
N LEU A 89 2.19 5.00 6.12
CA LEU A 89 2.83 5.73 5.01
C LEU A 89 2.58 7.25 5.07
N ALA A 90 1.44 7.67 5.63
CA ALA A 90 1.07 9.07 5.82
C ALA A 90 1.75 9.72 7.04
N ASP A 91 2.24 8.92 7.99
CA ASP A 91 2.99 9.43 9.12
C ASP A 91 4.31 10.08 8.67
N ARG A 92 4.46 11.36 9.00
CA ARG A 92 5.60 12.23 8.66
C ARG A 92 6.43 12.61 9.87
N HIS A 93 6.25 11.94 11.00
CA HIS A 93 7.00 12.26 12.20
C HIS A 93 8.52 12.17 11.94
N PRO A 94 9.32 13.20 12.27
CA PRO A 94 10.76 13.18 12.03
C PRO A 94 11.46 12.02 12.76
N ASP A 95 11.09 11.77 14.00
CA ASP A 95 11.66 10.72 14.86
C ASP A 95 11.08 9.32 14.64
N LYS A 96 10.34 9.09 13.55
CA LYS A 96 9.66 7.80 13.31
C LYS A 96 10.61 6.60 13.46
N VAL A 97 11.81 6.76 12.92
CA VAL A 97 12.86 5.75 12.90
C VAL A 97 13.37 5.40 14.30
N THR A 98 13.39 6.36 15.22
CA THR A 98 13.91 6.16 16.58
C THR A 98 12.81 5.73 17.56
N ARG A 99 11.54 5.99 17.24
CA ARG A 99 10.39 5.65 18.08
C ARG A 99 9.83 4.25 17.82
N GLU A 100 9.93 3.77 16.58
CA GLU A 100 9.38 2.48 16.16
C GLU A 100 10.51 1.48 15.96
N GLU A 101 10.32 0.25 16.43
CA GLU A 101 11.29 -0.85 16.23
C GLU A 101 11.41 -1.23 14.74
N PHE A 102 10.29 -1.16 14.00
CA PHE A 102 10.20 -1.48 12.56
C PHE A 102 9.50 -0.36 11.78
N PRO A 103 10.18 0.77 11.53
CA PRO A 103 9.57 1.93 10.88
C PRO A 103 9.31 1.67 9.39
N ILE A 104 8.07 1.87 8.95
CA ILE A 104 7.71 1.79 7.52
C ILE A 104 7.91 3.16 6.87
N MET A 105 8.77 3.25 5.85
CA MET A 105 9.04 4.52 5.14
C MET A 105 8.65 4.45 3.67
N THR A 106 8.07 5.54 3.18
CA THR A 106 7.88 5.75 1.73
C THR A 106 9.22 5.94 1.02
N LYS A 107 9.27 5.64 -0.28
CA LYS A 107 10.45 5.91 -1.13
C LYS A 107 10.93 7.36 -1.04
N ARG A 108 10.00 8.31 -0.87
CA ARG A 108 10.31 9.73 -0.70
C ARG A 108 10.99 10.00 0.65
N GLN A 109 10.47 9.43 1.74
CA GLN A 109 11.06 9.57 3.08
C GLN A 109 12.47 8.97 3.12
N LEU A 110 12.66 7.77 2.56
CA LEU A 110 13.98 7.15 2.40
C LEU A 110 14.93 8.05 1.63
N LYS A 111 14.49 8.61 0.49
CA LYS A 111 15.31 9.55 -0.29
C LYS A 111 15.70 10.79 0.50
N THR A 112 14.78 11.38 1.26
CA THR A 112 15.09 12.54 2.12
C THR A 112 16.08 12.18 3.22
N ARG A 113 15.91 11.00 3.84
CA ARG A 113 16.82 10.48 4.87
C ARG A 113 18.23 10.28 4.32
N TYR A 114 18.38 9.51 3.25
CA TYR A 114 19.67 9.25 2.62
C TYR A 114 20.35 10.52 2.10
N SER A 115 19.58 11.54 1.70
CA SER A 115 20.16 12.84 1.31
C SER A 115 20.69 13.66 2.49
N ARG A 116 20.27 13.37 3.72
CA ARG A 116 20.68 14.09 4.95
C ARG A 116 21.69 13.30 5.77
N GLU A 117 21.75 11.98 5.59
CA GLU A 117 22.77 11.13 6.18
C GLU A 117 24.09 11.30 5.43
N THR A 118 25.05 11.96 6.08
CA THR A 118 26.45 11.93 5.67
C THR A 118 27.07 10.63 6.18
N ALA A 119 27.60 9.79 5.29
CA ALA A 119 28.43 8.68 5.71
C ALA A 119 29.62 9.24 6.48
N ASP A 120 29.89 8.71 7.68
CA ASP A 120 31.17 8.92 8.33
C ASP A 120 32.26 8.36 7.39
N GLU A 121 33.36 9.08 7.19
CA GLU A 121 34.42 8.72 6.22
C GLU A 121 35.00 7.32 6.46
N SER A 122 34.75 6.75 7.64
CA SER A 122 35.18 5.43 8.10
C SER A 122 34.31 4.26 7.62
N ILE A 123 33.11 4.50 7.05
CA ILE A 123 32.19 3.43 6.64
C ILE A 123 32.44 3.07 5.16
N PRO A 124 32.83 1.82 4.84
CA PRO A 124 32.98 1.40 3.46
C PRO A 124 31.69 1.64 2.66
N GLU A 125 31.80 2.24 1.47
CA GLU A 125 30.69 2.56 0.55
C GLU A 125 29.77 1.36 0.26
N THR A 126 30.22 0.13 0.50
CA THR A 126 29.47 -1.12 0.34
C THR A 126 28.39 -1.35 1.40
N HIS A 127 28.40 -0.62 2.52
CA HIS A 127 27.45 -0.80 3.62
C HIS A 127 26.33 0.25 3.68
N THR A 128 26.39 1.27 2.82
CA THR A 128 25.30 2.23 2.64
C THR A 128 24.57 1.90 1.35
N GLU A 129 23.25 1.71 1.41
CA GLU A 129 22.39 1.53 0.21
C GLU A 129 22.33 2.78 -0.70
N GLN A 130 23.24 3.74 -0.52
CA GLN A 130 23.33 5.02 -1.24
C GLN A 130 23.49 4.85 -2.76
N ASN A 131 23.90 3.66 -3.23
CA ASN A 131 23.98 3.33 -4.65
C ASN A 131 22.61 3.29 -5.36
N TYR A 132 21.49 3.10 -4.65
CA TYR A 132 20.17 3.00 -5.29
C TYR A 132 19.47 4.35 -5.54
N LEU A 133 19.93 5.45 -4.95
CA LEU A 133 19.21 6.73 -4.99
C LEU A 133 20.01 7.95 -5.45
N GLY A 134 21.23 7.74 -5.97
CA GLY A 134 21.99 8.80 -6.65
C GLY A 134 22.32 9.98 -5.74
N GLY A 135 22.87 9.70 -4.55
CA GLY A 135 23.41 10.74 -3.67
C GLY A 135 24.46 11.56 -4.42
N LYS A 136 24.37 12.89 -4.33
CA LYS A 136 25.39 13.79 -4.92
C LYS A 136 26.71 13.56 -4.19
N LYS A 137 27.76 13.21 -4.95
CA LYS A 137 29.15 13.29 -4.47
C LYS A 137 29.40 14.72 -3.97
N GLN A 138 29.97 14.87 -2.77
CA GLN A 138 30.36 16.20 -2.30
C GLN A 138 31.33 16.84 -3.29
N ALA A 139 31.06 18.09 -3.69
CA ALA A 139 32.07 18.90 -4.32
C ALA A 139 33.04 19.33 -3.20
N ASN A 140 34.29 18.88 -3.31
CA ASN A 140 35.42 19.12 -2.41
C ASN A 140 35.25 20.32 -1.46
N TYR A 141 35.05 20.04 -0.17
CA TYR A 141 35.21 21.05 0.87
C TYR A 141 36.72 21.30 1.05
N ASN A 142 37.23 22.37 0.44
CA ASN A 142 38.58 22.82 0.70
C ASN A 142 38.63 23.35 2.14
N LYS A 143 39.21 22.56 3.03
CA LYS A 143 39.56 22.97 4.39
C LYS A 143 40.67 24.00 4.28
N SER A 144 40.35 25.27 4.47
CA SER A 144 41.34 26.34 4.59
C SER A 144 42.14 26.11 5.87
N GLU A 145 43.46 25.97 5.72
CA GLU A 145 44.47 25.91 6.79
C GLU A 145 44.44 27.15 7.70
#